data_AF-A0A9X6YKX4-F1
#
_entry.id   AF-A0A9X6YKX4-F1
#
_cell.length_a   1.000
_cell.length_b   1.000
_cell.length_c   1.000
_cell.angle_alpha   90.00
_cell.angle_beta   90.00
_cell.angle_gamma   90.00
#
_symmetry.space_group_name_H-M   'P 1'
#
loop_
_entity.id
_entity.type
_entity.pdbx_description
1 polymer ?
#
loop_
_entity_poly.entity_id
_entity_poly.type
_entity_poly.pdbx_seq_one_letter_code
_entity_poly.pdbx_strand_id
1 'polypeptide(L)'
;MAVAKYSRGIIVDQNNKPIFNVKIYEDSIESKDRSISNAKGEFEILDGVCGEIVLQYVTPDGEIYTRKYDRKYIPEVIKLNYKNKSE
;
A
#
# COMPACT_ATOMS: atom_id res chain seq x y z
N MET A 1 10.27 -26.31 1.20
CA MET A 1 9.21 -25.47 0.61
C MET A 1 9.30 -24.10 1.26
N ALA A 2 9.67 -23.05 0.54
CA ALA A 2 9.67 -21.70 1.10
C ALA A 2 8.22 -21.21 1.12
N VAL A 3 7.66 -21.00 2.32
CA VAL A 3 6.37 -20.33 2.47
C VAL A 3 6.63 -18.86 2.13
N ALA A 4 6.05 -18.38 1.03
CA ALA A 4 6.03 -16.95 0.76
C ALA A 4 5.31 -16.28 1.93
N LYS A 5 6.03 -15.44 2.68
CA LYS A 5 5.42 -14.59 3.68
C LYS A 5 4.78 -13.42 2.95
N TYR A 6 3.63 -12.98 3.44
CA TYR A 6 2.91 -11.86 2.90
C TYR A 6 2.63 -10.88 4.02
N SER A 7 2.88 -9.61 3.76
CA SER A 7 2.39 -8.51 4.58
C SER A 7 1.04 -8.07 4.01
N ARG A 8 0.04 -7.98 4.89
CA ARG A 8 -1.34 -7.61 4.54
C ARG A 8 -1.71 -6.33 5.26
N GLY A 9 -2.51 -5.50 4.60
CA GLY A 9 -3.06 -4.32 5.23
C GLY A 9 -4.28 -3.78 4.50
N ILE A 10 -4.86 -2.73 5.06
CA ILE A 10 -5.99 -1.99 4.52
C ILE A 10 -5.60 -0.52 4.33
N ILE A 11 -5.92 0.03 3.16
CA ILE A 11 -5.74 1.44 2.85
C ILE A 11 -7.07 2.15 3.03
N VAL A 12 -7.07 3.19 3.86
CA VAL A 12 -8.25 3.99 4.20
C VAL A 12 -7.98 5.48 4.05
N ASP A 13 -9.04 6.26 3.87
CA ASP A 13 -8.98 7.73 3.88
C ASP A 13 -8.95 8.30 5.31
N GLN A 14 -8.92 9.63 5.44
CA GLN A 14 -8.99 10.32 6.74
C GLN A 14 -10.24 10.00 7.57
N ASN A 15 -11.31 9.51 6.94
CA ASN A 15 -12.57 9.13 7.58
C ASN A 15 -12.64 7.62 7.89
N ASN A 16 -11.53 6.89 7.74
CA ASN A 16 -11.44 5.43 7.82
C ASN A 16 -12.31 4.68 6.79
N LYS A 17 -12.65 5.32 5.66
CA LYS A 17 -13.32 4.65 4.54
C LYS A 17 -12.27 3.95 3.67
N PRO A 18 -12.51 2.71 3.23
CA PRO A 18 -11.57 1.99 2.38
C PRO A 18 -11.39 2.69 1.03
N ILE A 19 -10.16 2.70 0.53
CA ILE A 19 -9.83 3.25 -0.79
C ILE A 19 -9.55 2.09 -1.74
N PHE A 20 -10.38 1.95 -2.77
CA PHE A 20 -10.24 0.91 -3.78
C PHE A 20 -9.25 1.34 -4.88
N ASN A 21 -8.66 0.35 -5.57
CA ASN A 21 -7.83 0.58 -6.76
C ASN A 21 -6.61 1.50 -6.52
N VAL A 22 -6.06 1.46 -5.30
CA VAL A 22 -4.78 2.09 -4.97
C VAL A 22 -3.67 1.16 -5.44
N LYS A 23 -2.84 1.65 -6.36
CA LYS A 23 -1.68 0.90 -6.86
C LYS A 23 -0.50 1.10 -5.92
N ILE A 24 0.16 0.00 -5.56
CA ILE A 24 1.27 0.00 -4.61
C ILE A 24 2.54 -0.35 -5.35
N TYR A 25 3.50 0.55 -5.32
CA TYR A 25 4.82 0.40 -5.94
C TYR A 25 5.91 0.40 -4.88
N GLU A 26 7.02 -0.27 -5.16
CA GLU A 26 8.25 -0.10 -4.39
C GLU A 26 9.13 0.95 -5.07
N ASP A 27 9.30 2.12 -4.45
CA ASP A 27 10.03 3.27 -5.02
C ASP A 27 11.49 2.93 -5.35
N SER A 28 12.11 2.06 -4.54
CA SER A 28 13.52 1.67 -4.70
C SER A 28 13.79 0.75 -5.89
N ILE A 29 12.75 0.26 -6.58
CA ILE A 29 12.87 -0.56 -7.78
C ILE A 29 11.97 0.06 -8.85
N GLU A 30 12.57 0.74 -9.83
CA GLU A 30 11.84 1.27 -10.98
C GLU A 30 10.85 0.22 -11.52
N SER A 31 9.56 0.55 -11.45
CA SER A 31 8.47 -0.21 -12.10
C SER A 31 8.12 -1.58 -11.51
N LYS A 32 8.39 -1.85 -10.22
CA LYS A 32 7.86 -3.07 -9.59
C LYS A 32 6.50 -2.83 -8.93
N ASP A 33 5.43 -3.10 -9.68
CA ASP A 33 4.08 -3.25 -9.11
C ASP A 33 4.10 -4.32 -8.01
N ARG A 34 3.68 -3.94 -6.79
CA ARG A 34 3.64 -4.85 -5.65
C ARG A 34 2.24 -5.38 -5.37
N SER A 35 1.23 -4.53 -5.49
CA SER A 35 -0.16 -4.91 -5.23
C SER A 35 -1.12 -3.82 -5.70
N ILE A 36 -2.41 -4.15 -5.72
CA ILE A 36 -3.50 -3.20 -5.92
C ILE A 36 -4.57 -3.44 -4.85
N SER A 37 -5.07 -2.37 -4.25
CA SER A 37 -6.11 -2.50 -3.22
C SER A 37 -7.44 -2.95 -3.81
N ASN A 38 -8.10 -3.89 -3.14
CA ASN A 38 -9.41 -4.39 -3.56
C ASN A 38 -10.55 -3.42 -3.16
N ALA A 39 -11.82 -3.82 -3.37
CA ALA A 39 -12.99 -3.01 -3.02
C ALA A 39 -13.12 -2.70 -1.51
N LYS A 40 -12.47 -3.48 -0.65
CA LYS A 40 -12.37 -3.24 0.80
C LYS A 40 -11.11 -2.46 1.19
N GLY A 41 -10.32 -1.99 0.22
CA GLY A 41 -9.04 -1.33 0.45
C GLY A 41 -7.93 -2.27 0.91
N GLU A 42 -8.17 -3.59 0.94
CA GLU A 42 -7.19 -4.58 1.37
C GLU A 42 -6.14 -4.78 0.28
N PHE A 43 -4.89 -4.93 0.70
CA PHE A 43 -3.77 -5.24 -0.18
C PHE A 43 -2.90 -6.34 0.43
N GLU A 44 -2.15 -7.01 -0.43
CA GLU A 44 -1.18 -8.02 -0.04
C GLU A 44 0.13 -7.80 -0.81
N ILE A 45 1.24 -7.68 -0.08
CA ILE A 45 2.58 -7.55 -0.65
C ILE A 45 3.46 -8.72 -0.23
N LEU A 46 4.26 -9.21 -1.17
CA LEU A 46 5.24 -10.25 -0.91
C LEU A 46 6.30 -9.72 0.07
N ASP A 47 6.29 -10.33 1.26
CA ASP A 47 7.30 -10.12 2.28
C ASP A 47 8.65 -10.57 1.71
N GLY A 48 9.70 -9.84 2.01
CA GLY A 48 11.04 -10.20 1.57
C GLY A 48 12.02 -10.02 2.70
N VAL A 49 13.30 -10.15 2.38
CA VAL A 49 14.36 -10.07 3.38
C VAL A 49 14.34 -8.74 4.13
N CYS A 50 14.74 -8.81 5.41
CA CYS A 50 14.82 -7.69 6.34
C CYS A 50 15.50 -6.47 5.70
N GLY A 51 14.92 -5.29 5.90
CA GLY A 51 15.43 -4.03 5.35
C GLY A 51 14.35 -2.96 5.32
N GLU A 52 14.74 -1.75 4.93
CA GLU A 52 13.81 -0.66 4.70
C GLU A 52 13.14 -0.82 3.34
N ILE A 53 11.86 -0.50 3.26
CA ILE A 53 11.07 -0.49 2.03
C ILE A 53 10.39 0.87 1.88
N VAL A 54 10.50 1.46 0.70
CA VAL A 54 9.77 2.68 0.35
C VAL A 54 8.61 2.27 -0.54
N LEU A 55 7.39 2.50 -0.07
CA LEU A 55 6.17 2.18 -0.80
C LEU A 55 5.52 3.48 -1.31
N GLN A 56 5.21 3.51 -2.60
CA GLN A 56 4.34 4.53 -3.19
C GLN A 56 2.92 3.98 -3.33
N TYR A 57 1.95 4.77 -2.90
CA TYR A 57 0.52 4.50 -3.03
C TYR A 57 -0.05 5.49 -4.02
N VAL A 58 -0.46 5.02 -5.20
CA VAL A 58 -1.06 5.84 -6.25
C VAL A 58 -2.56 5.61 -6.23
N THR A 59 -3.32 6.64 -5.84
CA THR A 59 -4.78 6.59 -5.79
C THR A 59 -5.38 6.61 -7.20
N PRO A 60 -6.67 6.23 -7.36
CA PRO A 60 -7.33 6.20 -8.67
C PRO A 60 -7.33 7.54 -9.44
N ASP A 61 -7.32 8.65 -8.72
CA ASP A 61 -7.24 10.03 -9.20
C ASP A 61 -5.81 10.50 -9.52
N GLY A 62 -4.80 9.68 -9.19
CA GLY A 62 -3.40 9.96 -9.49
C GLY A 62 -2.62 10.65 -8.39
N GLU A 63 -3.18 10.89 -7.19
CA GLU A 63 -2.39 11.33 -6.03
C GLU A 63 -1.40 10.24 -5.61
N ILE A 64 -0.15 10.65 -5.36
CA ILE A 64 0.94 9.76 -4.98
C ILE A 64 1.34 10.03 -3.53
N TYR A 65 1.28 8.99 -2.70
CA TYR A 65 1.73 9.04 -1.32
C TYR A 65 2.93 8.12 -1.14
N THR A 66 4.07 8.66 -0.76
CA THR A 66 5.27 7.86 -0.51
C THR A 66 5.48 7.70 0.99
N ARG A 67 5.69 6.45 1.44
CA ARG A 67 6.00 6.15 2.83
C ARG A 67 7.12 5.13 2.95
N LYS A 68 8.03 5.40 3.89
CA LYS A 68 9.11 4.50 4.26
C LYS A 68 8.69 3.64 5.45
N TYR A 69 8.92 2.34 5.35
CA TYR A 69 8.64 1.37 6.40
C TYR A 69 9.86 0.46 6.60
N ASP A 70 9.92 -0.17 7.76
CA ASP A 70 10.69 -1.42 7.89
C ASP A 70 9.84 -2.54 7.28
N ARG A 71 10.43 -3.36 6.41
CA ARG A 71 9.72 -4.43 5.72
C ARG A 71 9.09 -5.46 6.67
N LYS A 72 9.61 -5.59 7.89
CA LYS A 72 9.04 -6.44 8.95
C LYS A 72 7.84 -5.81 9.66
N TYR A 73 7.68 -4.49 9.57
CA TYR A 73 6.72 -3.70 10.34
C TYR A 73 5.88 -2.81 9.44
N ILE A 74 5.39 -3.36 8.33
CA ILE A 74 4.43 -2.66 7.50
C ILE A 74 3.09 -2.66 8.26
N PRO A 75 2.52 -1.48 8.57
CA PRO A 75 1.32 -1.41 9.38
C PRO A 75 0.13 -2.02 8.65
N GLU A 76 -0.72 -2.71 9.41
CA GLU A 76 -1.96 -3.31 8.90
C GLU A 76 -2.95 -2.24 8.42
N VAL A 77 -2.85 -1.00 8.92
CA VAL A 77 -3.74 0.11 8.52
C VAL A 77 -2.92 1.27 8.00
N ILE A 78 -3.16 1.63 6.74
CA ILE A 78 -2.52 2.75 6.06
C ILE A 78 -3.55 3.83 5.83
N LYS A 79 -3.48 4.90 6.60
CA LYS A 79 -4.33 6.08 6.43
C LYS A 79 -3.71 7.04 5.43
N LEU A 80 -4.37 7.30 4.31
CA LEU A 80 -3.99 8.35 3.37
C LEU A 80 -4.86 9.57 3.63
N ASN A 81 -4.29 10.77 3.49
CA ASN A 81 -5.07 12.02 3.50
C ASN A 81 -5.71 12.21 2.12
N TYR A 82 -6.49 11.21 1.73
CA TYR A 82 -7.12 11.10 0.44
C TYR A 82 -8.44 11.86 0.46
N LYS A 83 -8.47 12.99 -0.26
CA LYS A 83 -9.73 13.69 -0.47
C LYS A 83 -10.51 12.93 -1.53
N ASN A 84 -11.36 12.01 -1.09
CA ASN A 84 -12.41 11.47 -1.92
C ASN A 84 -13.15 12.67 -2.50
N LYS A 85 -12.98 12.94 -3.80
CA LYS A 85 -13.75 13.96 -4.51
C LYS A 85 -15.17 13.41 -4.67
N SER A 86 -15.90 13.46 -3.57
CA SER A 86 -17.34 13.31 -3.46
C SER A 86 -17.70 14.51 -2.59
N GLU A 87 -18.17 15.63 -3.12
CA GLU A 87 -19.23 15.85 -4.13
C GLU A 87 -18.77 16.64 -5.37
#